data_AF-A0A382ZZT9-F1
#
_entry.id   AF-A0A382ZZT9-F1
#
_cell.length_a   1.000
_cell.length_b   1.000
_cell.length_c   1.000
_cell.angle_alpha   90.00
_cell.angle_beta   90.00
_cell.angle_gamma   90.00
#
_symmetry.space_group_name_H-M   'P 1'
#
loop_
_entity.id
_entity.type
_entity.pdbx_description
1 polymer ?
#
loop_
_entity_poly.entity_id
_entity_poly.type
_entity_poly.pdbx_seq_one_letter_code
_entity_poly.pdbx_strand_id
1 'polypeptide(L)'
;MSYLIIQLSTVFIYLLLIAVPVHAQQTTCPALQPGLDAITHIRFLADDRLEGREVGTAGARCAAEYIAAQFSYIGLEPAGEANTFFQPFPIRKGTTLGADNILEVAGQRYVLESEWVPLGFSATQRLEAPLVYGGYGLLRANGNEDPYAHLDLNGKIVVVEWGDPDAPHGESIR
;
A
#
# COMPACT_ATOMS: atom_id res chain seq x y z
N MET A 1 -50.93 4.72 -41.55
CA MET A 1 -49.69 3.89 -41.57
C MET A 1 -48.39 4.70 -41.72
N SER A 2 -48.44 6.00 -42.02
CA SER A 2 -47.22 6.81 -42.27
C SER A 2 -46.60 7.49 -41.03
N TYR A 3 -47.35 7.67 -39.92
CA TYR A 3 -46.83 8.33 -38.70
C TYR A 3 -45.98 7.42 -37.81
N LEU A 4 -46.24 6.11 -37.82
CA LEU A 4 -45.49 5.13 -37.01
C LEU A 4 -44.05 4.94 -37.52
N ILE A 5 -43.83 5.08 -38.84
CA ILE A 5 -42.52 4.95 -39.49
C ILE A 5 -41.64 6.18 -39.23
N ILE A 6 -42.25 7.37 -39.08
CA ILE A 6 -41.53 8.63 -38.81
C ILE A 6 -41.11 8.73 -37.34
N GLN A 7 -41.88 8.15 -36.41
CA GLN A 7 -41.53 8.13 -34.98
C GLN A 7 -40.44 7.10 -34.65
N LEU A 8 -40.36 5.95 -35.35
CA LEU A 8 -39.27 4.99 -35.14
C LEU A 8 -37.93 5.48 -35.70
N SER A 9 -37.93 6.28 -36.76
CA SER A 9 -36.71 6.80 -37.39
C SER A 9 -36.08 7.97 -36.61
N THR A 10 -36.87 8.80 -35.94
CA THR A 10 -36.34 9.87 -35.07
C THR A 10 -35.76 9.35 -33.76
N VAL A 11 -36.32 8.27 -33.18
CA VAL A 11 -35.75 7.60 -31.99
C VAL A 11 -34.41 6.94 -32.31
N PHE A 12 -34.26 6.36 -33.51
CA PHE A 12 -33.00 5.71 -33.93
C PHE A 12 -31.87 6.73 -34.16
N ILE A 13 -32.18 7.92 -34.66
CA ILE A 13 -31.21 9.02 -34.84
C ILE A 13 -30.76 9.58 -33.48
N TYR A 14 -31.64 9.66 -32.49
CA TYR A 14 -31.26 10.07 -31.12
C TYR A 14 -30.46 8.99 -30.38
N LEU A 15 -30.71 7.70 -30.62
CA LEU A 15 -29.94 6.62 -30.00
C LEU A 15 -28.50 6.52 -30.54
N LEU A 16 -28.27 6.99 -31.78
CA LEU A 16 -26.93 6.99 -32.40
C LEU A 16 -26.03 8.15 -31.94
N LEU A 17 -26.60 9.20 -31.34
CA LEU A 17 -25.89 10.41 -30.91
C LEU A 17 -25.31 10.34 -29.49
N ILE A 18 -25.52 9.25 -28.76
CA ILE A 18 -25.00 9.05 -27.38
C ILE A 18 -23.87 8.00 -27.34
N ALA A 19 -23.47 7.43 -28.48
CA ALA A 19 -22.32 6.54 -28.56
C ALA A 19 -21.02 7.35 -28.60
N VAL A 20 -20.70 8.06 -27.52
CA VAL A 20 -19.32 8.53 -27.29
C VAL A 20 -18.48 7.27 -27.05
N PRO A 21 -17.47 6.97 -27.89
CA PRO A 21 -16.55 5.90 -27.58
C PRO A 21 -15.80 6.32 -26.33
N VAL A 22 -16.10 5.66 -25.22
CA VAL A 22 -15.25 5.68 -24.02
C VAL A 22 -13.91 5.10 -24.47
N HIS A 23 -13.03 5.97 -24.97
CA HIS A 23 -11.62 5.63 -25.08
C HIS A 23 -11.16 5.44 -23.65
N ALA A 24 -10.96 4.19 -23.25
CA ALA A 24 -10.12 3.87 -22.13
C ALA A 24 -8.79 4.59 -22.37
N GLN A 25 -8.55 5.69 -21.66
CA GLN A 25 -7.25 6.35 -21.64
C GLN A 25 -6.31 5.35 -21.00
N GLN A 26 -5.61 4.58 -21.84
CA GLN A 26 -4.42 3.86 -21.40
C GLN A 26 -3.44 4.94 -20.96
N THR A 27 -3.17 5.01 -19.66
CA THR A 27 -2.12 5.85 -19.10
C THR A 27 -0.79 5.36 -19.64
N THR A 28 -0.41 5.84 -20.82
CA THR A 28 0.83 5.44 -21.49
C THR A 28 2.00 6.13 -20.80
N CYS A 29 2.93 5.33 -20.28
CA CYS A 29 4.19 5.82 -19.74
C CYS A 29 4.89 6.72 -20.77
N PRO A 30 5.34 7.92 -20.39
CA PRO A 30 6.03 8.81 -21.31
C PRO A 30 7.35 8.20 -21.79
N ALA A 31 7.65 8.38 -23.09
CA ALA A 31 8.87 7.90 -23.72
C ALA A 31 10.13 8.64 -23.20
N LEU A 32 11.26 7.92 -23.10
CA LEU A 32 12.47 8.35 -22.38
C LEU A 32 13.61 8.83 -23.29
N GLN A 33 14.42 9.79 -22.81
CA GLN A 33 15.71 10.20 -23.41
C GLN A 33 16.90 9.77 -22.52
N PRO A 34 18.00 9.23 -23.06
CA PRO A 34 19.13 8.78 -22.26
C PRO A 34 20.11 9.88 -21.81
N GLY A 35 20.81 9.69 -20.67
CA GLY A 35 21.94 10.54 -20.22
C GLY A 35 21.61 11.65 -19.21
N LEU A 36 20.65 11.41 -18.32
CA LEU A 36 20.05 12.45 -17.49
C LEU A 36 20.70 12.63 -16.10
N ASP A 37 20.55 13.83 -15.53
CA ASP A 37 20.92 14.11 -14.14
C ASP A 37 19.96 13.42 -13.13
N ALA A 38 20.38 13.34 -11.86
CA ALA A 38 19.55 12.75 -10.80
C ALA A 38 18.16 13.39 -10.68
N ILE A 39 18.04 14.69 -10.97
CA ILE A 39 16.78 15.42 -10.94
C ILE A 39 15.79 14.90 -11.97
N THR A 40 16.25 14.47 -13.14
CA THR A 40 15.32 13.98 -14.15
C THR A 40 14.77 12.59 -13.81
N HIS A 41 15.58 11.73 -13.20
CA HIS A 41 15.09 10.47 -12.63
C HIS A 41 14.02 10.74 -11.57
N ILE A 42 14.26 11.70 -10.67
CA ILE A 42 13.29 12.11 -9.65
C ILE A 42 12.01 12.64 -10.30
N ARG A 43 12.13 13.53 -11.30
CA ARG A 43 10.97 14.10 -12.01
C ARG A 43 10.10 13.03 -12.63
N PHE A 44 10.68 12.03 -13.29
CA PHE A 44 9.90 10.93 -13.85
C PHE A 44 9.24 10.08 -12.76
N LEU A 45 10.01 9.66 -11.75
CA LEU A 45 9.53 8.74 -10.70
C LEU A 45 8.52 9.39 -9.73
N ALA A 46 8.45 10.72 -9.70
CA ALA A 46 7.51 11.51 -8.91
C ALA A 46 6.45 12.22 -9.79
N ASP A 47 6.37 11.89 -11.08
CA ASP A 47 5.41 12.51 -11.99
C ASP A 47 3.98 12.08 -11.65
N ASP A 48 3.04 13.02 -11.65
CA ASP A 48 1.62 12.76 -11.35
C ASP A 48 1.01 11.70 -12.28
N ARG A 49 1.55 11.52 -13.49
CA ARG A 49 1.12 10.48 -14.44
C ARG A 49 1.34 9.06 -13.95
N LEU A 50 2.20 8.85 -12.95
CA LEU A 50 2.35 7.54 -12.32
C LEU A 50 1.21 7.28 -11.33
N GLU A 51 0.47 8.31 -10.88
CA GLU A 51 -0.62 8.20 -9.90
C GLU A 51 -0.18 7.57 -8.56
N GLY A 52 1.12 7.65 -8.25
CA GLY A 52 1.76 7.00 -7.12
C GLY A 52 2.51 5.71 -7.48
N ARG A 53 3.18 5.10 -6.49
CA ARG A 53 4.01 3.90 -6.67
C ARG A 53 3.75 2.85 -5.60
N GLU A 54 2.53 2.80 -5.09
CA GLU A 54 2.12 1.74 -4.17
C GLU A 54 2.29 0.37 -4.82
N VAL A 55 2.73 -0.62 -4.06
CA VAL A 55 3.02 -1.96 -4.57
C VAL A 55 1.81 -2.56 -5.29
N GLY A 56 2.03 -3.12 -6.49
CA GLY A 56 0.97 -3.72 -7.30
C GLY A 56 -0.03 -2.73 -7.91
N THR A 57 0.34 -1.45 -8.04
CA THR A 57 -0.38 -0.45 -8.86
C THR A 57 0.22 -0.30 -10.26
N ALA A 58 -0.49 0.38 -11.16
CA ALA A 58 0.02 0.67 -12.51
C ALA A 58 1.26 1.57 -12.48
N GLY A 59 1.27 2.58 -11.61
CA GLY A 59 2.42 3.48 -11.42
C GLY A 59 3.68 2.79 -10.92
N ALA A 60 3.55 1.85 -9.97
CA ALA A 60 4.69 1.04 -9.52
C ALA A 60 5.27 0.19 -10.65
N ARG A 61 4.42 -0.36 -11.53
CA ARG A 61 4.88 -1.09 -12.72
C ARG A 61 5.59 -0.18 -13.72
N CYS A 62 5.05 1.01 -14.00
CA CYS A 62 5.70 2.01 -14.87
C CYS A 62 7.08 2.42 -14.32
N ALA A 63 7.19 2.61 -13.00
CA ALA A 63 8.45 2.90 -12.34
C ALA A 63 9.47 1.74 -12.44
N ALA A 64 9.02 0.50 -12.28
CA ALA A 64 9.88 -0.67 -12.43
C ALA A 64 10.40 -0.82 -13.87
N GLU A 65 9.55 -0.62 -14.87
CA GLU A 65 9.92 -0.61 -16.29
C GLU A 65 10.92 0.51 -16.60
N TYR A 66 10.71 1.70 -16.04
CA TYR A 66 11.65 2.81 -16.14
C TYR A 66 13.04 2.43 -15.63
N ILE A 67 13.12 1.87 -14.42
CA ILE A 67 14.39 1.46 -13.80
C ILE A 67 15.08 0.37 -14.63
N ALA A 68 14.32 -0.63 -15.10
CA ALA A 68 14.85 -1.68 -15.97
C ALA A 68 15.43 -1.10 -17.28
N ALA A 69 14.76 -0.11 -17.88
CA ALA A 69 15.26 0.58 -19.06
C ALA A 69 16.56 1.35 -18.77
N GLN A 70 16.67 2.01 -17.62
CA GLN A 70 17.91 2.68 -17.21
C GLN A 70 19.06 1.67 -16.99
N PHE A 71 18.78 0.54 -16.34
CA PHE A 71 19.77 -0.54 -16.15
C PHE A 71 20.27 -1.10 -17.48
N SER A 72 19.37 -1.39 -18.41
CA SER A 72 19.75 -1.82 -19.75
C SER A 72 20.58 -0.76 -20.48
N TYR A 73 20.23 0.52 -20.36
CA TYR A 73 20.95 1.61 -21.02
C TYR A 73 22.40 1.75 -20.55
N ILE A 74 22.65 1.59 -19.25
CA ILE A 74 24.01 1.66 -18.69
C ILE A 74 24.79 0.34 -18.82
N GLY A 75 24.22 -0.66 -19.48
CA GLY A 75 24.90 -1.93 -19.79
C GLY A 75 24.89 -2.95 -18.66
N LEU A 76 23.98 -2.85 -17.69
CA LEU A 76 23.80 -3.91 -16.71
C LEU A 76 23.15 -5.14 -17.35
N GLU A 77 23.59 -6.32 -16.90
CA GLU A 77 22.99 -7.59 -17.30
C GLU A 77 21.78 -7.91 -16.40
N PRO A 78 20.71 -8.49 -16.97
CA PRO A 78 19.56 -8.92 -16.20
C PRO A 78 19.88 -10.16 -15.34
N ALA A 79 19.32 -10.21 -14.12
CA ALA A 79 19.53 -11.31 -13.18
C ALA A 79 18.21 -11.86 -12.58
N GLY A 80 17.07 -11.41 -13.08
CA GLY A 80 15.74 -11.85 -12.70
C GLY A 80 15.28 -13.09 -13.47
N GLU A 81 14.02 -13.44 -13.27
CA GLU A 81 13.42 -14.60 -13.94
C GLU A 81 13.47 -14.44 -15.47
N ALA A 82 13.73 -15.54 -16.17
CA ALA A 82 13.83 -15.58 -17.63
C ALA A 82 14.81 -14.54 -18.23
N ASN A 83 15.93 -14.26 -17.54
CA ASN A 83 16.92 -13.25 -17.94
C ASN A 83 16.31 -11.84 -18.11
N THR A 84 15.41 -11.46 -17.22
CA THR A 84 14.84 -10.11 -17.16
C THR A 84 15.43 -9.31 -15.99
N PHE A 85 15.11 -8.02 -15.86
CA PHE A 85 15.45 -7.22 -14.68
C PHE A 85 14.45 -7.40 -13.52
N PHE A 86 13.49 -8.32 -13.64
CA PHE A 86 12.36 -8.43 -12.71
C PHE A 86 12.44 -9.71 -11.88
N GLN A 87 12.21 -9.56 -10.57
CA GLN A 87 12.01 -10.66 -9.63
C GLN A 87 10.60 -10.57 -9.06
N PRO A 88 9.65 -11.42 -9.48
CA PRO A 88 8.32 -11.42 -8.90
C PRO A 88 8.34 -12.06 -7.51
N PHE A 89 7.50 -11.55 -6.62
CA PHE A 89 7.27 -12.13 -5.30
C PHE A 89 5.82 -11.89 -4.87
N PRO A 90 5.23 -12.80 -4.07
CA PRO A 90 3.88 -12.61 -3.57
C PRO A 90 3.85 -11.48 -2.55
N ILE A 91 2.80 -10.67 -2.61
CA ILE A 91 2.49 -9.65 -1.61
C ILE A 91 1.11 -9.89 -1.01
N ARG A 92 0.95 -9.59 0.27
CA ARG A 92 -0.37 -9.44 0.87
C ARG A 92 -0.89 -8.05 0.50
N LYS A 93 -1.88 -7.99 -0.36
CA LYS A 93 -2.54 -6.75 -0.77
C LYS A 93 -3.90 -6.62 -0.10
N GLY A 94 -4.24 -5.39 0.31
CA GLY A 94 -5.62 -5.03 0.59
C GLY A 94 -6.16 -5.57 1.91
N THR A 95 -5.53 -5.20 3.03
CA THR A 95 -6.24 -5.30 4.31
C THR A 95 -7.20 -4.13 4.39
N THR A 96 -8.47 -4.43 4.67
CA THR A 96 -9.51 -3.44 4.87
C THR A 96 -10.02 -3.54 6.29
N LEU A 97 -10.48 -2.42 6.83
CA LEU A 97 -11.16 -2.44 8.12
C LEU A 97 -12.48 -3.19 7.97
N GLY A 98 -12.67 -4.25 8.75
CA GLY A 98 -13.97 -4.89 8.92
C GLY A 98 -14.92 -4.04 9.76
N ALA A 99 -16.22 -4.28 9.60
CA ALA A 99 -17.29 -3.60 10.34
C ALA A 99 -17.21 -3.84 11.87
N ASP A 100 -16.59 -4.95 12.27
CA ASP A 100 -16.50 -5.39 13.67
C ASP A 100 -15.12 -5.12 14.30
N ASN A 101 -14.36 -4.15 13.78
CA ASN A 101 -13.18 -3.66 14.47
C ASN A 101 -13.61 -2.86 15.71
N ILE A 102 -13.43 -3.45 16.88
CA ILE A 102 -13.83 -2.87 18.16
C ILE A 102 -12.64 -2.94 19.12
N LEU A 103 -12.32 -1.80 19.72
CA LEU A 103 -11.42 -1.70 20.87
C LEU A 103 -12.22 -1.13 22.05
N GLU A 104 -12.22 -1.87 23.15
CA GLU A 104 -12.84 -1.46 24.40
C GLU A 104 -11.86 -1.72 25.55
N VAL A 105 -11.70 -0.73 26.44
CA VAL A 105 -10.86 -0.85 27.64
C VAL A 105 -11.66 -0.33 28.83
N ALA A 106 -11.84 -1.16 29.85
CA ALA A 106 -12.57 -0.81 31.07
C ALA A 106 -13.97 -0.20 30.82
N GLY A 107 -14.70 -0.70 29.81
CA GLY A 107 -16.02 -0.21 29.43
C GLY A 107 -16.01 1.04 28.54
N GLN A 108 -14.84 1.63 28.26
CA GLN A 108 -14.70 2.73 27.31
C GLN A 108 -14.41 2.17 25.92
N ARG A 109 -15.27 2.53 24.95
CA ARG A 109 -15.09 2.16 23.54
C ARG A 109 -14.36 3.26 22.79
N TYR A 110 -13.37 2.87 21.99
CA TYR A 110 -12.57 3.79 21.18
C TYR A 110 -13.08 3.88 19.74
N VAL A 111 -13.03 5.10 19.19
CA VAL A 111 -13.44 5.43 17.83
C VAL A 111 -12.39 4.94 16.84
N LEU A 112 -12.78 3.99 15.99
CA LEU A 112 -11.95 3.48 14.90
C LEU A 112 -11.52 4.63 13.96
N GLU A 113 -10.31 4.56 13.41
CA GLU A 113 -9.69 5.56 12.52
C GLU A 113 -9.35 6.92 13.17
N SER A 114 -9.97 7.28 14.29
CA SER A 114 -9.68 8.53 15.02
C SER A 114 -8.79 8.31 16.25
N GLU A 115 -9.11 7.32 17.07
CA GLU A 115 -8.42 7.07 18.34
C GLU A 115 -7.57 5.80 18.28
N TRP A 116 -7.91 4.87 17.38
CA TRP A 116 -7.13 3.67 17.15
C TRP A 116 -7.36 3.10 15.74
N VAL A 117 -6.37 2.36 15.26
CA VAL A 117 -6.44 1.58 14.02
C VAL A 117 -5.73 0.24 14.25
N PRO A 118 -6.35 -0.90 13.90
CA PRO A 118 -5.65 -2.18 13.90
C PRO A 118 -4.55 -2.18 12.82
N LEU A 119 -3.43 -2.83 13.11
CA LEU A 119 -2.37 -2.99 12.12
C LEU A 119 -2.85 -3.89 10.96
N GLY A 120 -2.48 -3.53 9.73
CA GLY A 120 -2.93 -4.22 8.51
C GLY A 120 -2.48 -5.68 8.38
N PHE A 121 -1.64 -6.17 9.29
CA PHE A 121 -1.15 -7.55 9.35
C PHE A 121 -1.61 -8.29 10.62
N SER A 122 -2.50 -7.70 11.41
CA SER A 122 -3.11 -8.36 12.57
C SER A 122 -4.04 -9.50 12.16
N ALA A 123 -4.15 -10.52 13.01
CA ALA A 123 -5.13 -11.59 12.85
C ALA A 123 -6.56 -11.07 13.10
N THR A 124 -7.55 -11.68 12.43
CA THR A 124 -8.98 -11.41 12.67
C THR A 124 -9.48 -12.30 13.81
N GLN A 125 -9.59 -11.75 15.01
CA GLN A 125 -10.04 -12.51 16.18
C GLN A 125 -10.67 -11.58 17.24
N ARG A 126 -11.64 -12.10 17.98
CA ARG A 126 -12.12 -11.48 19.24
C ARG A 126 -11.29 -11.99 20.41
N LEU A 127 -10.74 -11.08 21.21
CA LEU A 127 -9.98 -11.40 22.40
C LEU A 127 -10.37 -10.45 23.53
N GLU A 128 -10.50 -10.99 24.74
CA GLU A 128 -10.80 -10.26 25.96
C GLU A 128 -9.91 -10.84 27.07
N ALA A 129 -9.04 -10.02 27.64
CA ALA A 129 -8.05 -10.46 28.61
C ALA A 129 -7.51 -9.25 29.41
N PRO A 130 -6.93 -9.49 30.61
CA PRO A 130 -6.27 -8.45 31.37
C PRO A 130 -5.13 -7.78 30.59
N LEU A 131 -4.93 -6.49 30.82
CA LEU A 131 -3.81 -5.74 30.26
C LEU A 131 -2.57 -5.88 31.15
N VAL A 132 -1.40 -5.98 30.54
CA VAL A 132 -0.09 -5.82 31.20
C VAL A 132 0.74 -4.83 30.39
N TYR A 133 1.40 -3.90 31.09
CA TYR A 133 2.27 -2.93 30.43
C TYR A 133 3.66 -3.53 30.19
N GLY A 134 4.09 -3.55 28.93
CA GLY A 134 5.34 -4.17 28.47
C GLY A 134 6.41 -3.18 28.00
N GLY A 135 6.30 -1.89 28.36
CA GLY A 135 7.25 -0.87 27.90
C GLY A 135 7.35 -0.86 26.37
N TYR A 136 8.56 -0.87 25.81
CA TYR A 136 8.77 -0.78 24.36
C TYR A 136 8.75 -2.11 23.59
N GLY A 137 8.51 -3.25 24.27
CA GLY A 137 8.55 -4.58 23.65
C GLY A 137 9.90 -4.98 23.05
N LEU A 138 11.03 -4.45 23.56
CA LEU A 138 12.37 -4.67 23.03
C LEU A 138 13.19 -5.59 23.95
N LEU A 139 13.72 -6.68 23.38
CA LEU A 139 14.74 -7.51 24.02
C LEU A 139 16.10 -7.15 23.42
N ARG A 140 17.02 -6.64 24.25
CA ARG A 140 18.36 -6.22 23.81
C ARG A 140 19.33 -7.40 23.82
N ALA A 141 19.95 -7.70 22.67
CA ALA A 141 20.89 -8.81 22.54
C ALA A 141 22.15 -8.71 23.44
N ASN A 142 22.54 -7.50 23.86
CA ASN A 142 23.75 -7.26 24.64
C ASN A 142 23.49 -7.14 26.15
N GLY A 143 22.22 -7.23 26.58
CA GLY A 143 21.85 -7.30 27.99
C GLY A 143 21.66 -8.76 28.40
N ASN A 144 22.33 -9.20 29.45
CA ASN A 144 22.16 -10.57 29.96
C ASN A 144 20.85 -10.77 30.73
N GLU A 145 20.04 -9.72 30.87
CA GLU A 145 18.79 -9.74 31.64
C GLU A 145 17.62 -9.49 30.70
N ASP A 146 16.66 -10.42 30.68
CA ASP A 146 15.38 -10.23 30.03
C ASP A 146 14.54 -9.25 30.87
N PRO A 147 14.27 -8.03 30.39
CA PRO A 147 13.52 -7.03 31.14
C PRO A 147 12.07 -7.47 31.39
N TYR A 148 11.57 -8.50 30.70
CA TYR A 148 10.21 -9.00 30.83
C TYR A 148 10.08 -10.24 31.73
N ALA A 149 11.19 -10.78 32.25
CA ALA A 149 11.18 -12.02 33.05
C ALA A 149 10.33 -11.95 34.33
N HIS A 150 10.03 -10.74 34.80
CA HIS A 150 9.20 -10.49 35.98
C HIS A 150 7.70 -10.34 35.65
N LEU A 151 7.32 -10.27 34.38
CA LEU A 151 5.94 -10.11 33.93
C LEU A 151 5.30 -11.48 33.69
N ASP A 152 4.12 -11.71 34.27
CA ASP A 152 3.24 -12.78 33.82
C ASP A 152 2.55 -12.33 32.52
N LEU A 153 2.84 -13.02 31.41
CA LEU A 153 2.28 -12.69 30.09
C LEU A 153 1.19 -13.68 29.65
N ASN A 154 1.00 -14.78 30.39
CA ASN A 154 0.09 -15.85 29.96
C ASN A 154 -1.36 -15.38 29.99
N GLY A 155 -2.02 -15.45 28.83
CA GLY A 155 -3.42 -15.06 28.68
C GLY A 155 -3.69 -13.57 28.89
N LYS A 156 -2.68 -12.71 28.69
CA LYS A 156 -2.81 -11.25 28.81
C LYS A 156 -2.65 -10.55 27.46
N ILE A 157 -3.21 -9.35 27.36
CA ILE A 157 -2.91 -8.42 26.26
C ILE A 157 -1.75 -7.54 26.75
N VAL A 158 -0.65 -7.54 26.00
CA VAL A 158 0.49 -6.67 26.31
C VAL A 158 0.30 -5.33 25.64
N VAL A 159 0.36 -4.25 26.42
CA VAL A 159 0.37 -2.87 25.92
C VAL A 159 1.81 -2.42 25.83
N VAL A 160 2.22 -1.98 24.64
CA VAL A 160 3.59 -1.52 24.37
C VAL A 160 3.58 -0.11 23.80
N GLU A 161 4.64 0.63 24.11
CA GLU A 161 4.97 1.92 23.51
C GLU A 161 5.59 1.71 22.14
N TRP A 162 5.26 2.62 21.22
CA TRP A 162 5.86 2.61 19.89
C TRP A 162 7.24 3.27 19.91
N GLY A 163 8.24 2.61 19.31
CA GLY A 163 9.56 3.17 19.06
C GLY A 163 10.68 2.58 19.91
N ASP A 164 11.88 3.16 19.76
CA ASP A 164 13.05 2.84 20.57
C ASP A 164 13.34 4.01 21.53
N PRO A 165 13.34 3.80 22.87
CA PRO A 165 13.60 4.87 23.82
C PRO A 165 15.02 5.44 23.74
N ASP A 166 15.97 4.66 23.22
CA ASP A 166 17.38 5.03 23.14
C ASP A 166 17.74 5.65 21.77
N ALA A 167 16.80 5.68 20.82
CA ALA A 167 17.03 6.31 19.53
C ALA A 167 17.04 7.85 19.66
N PRO A 168 18.08 8.53 19.17
CA PRO A 168 18.08 9.99 19.12
C PRO A 168 16.88 10.45 18.29
N HIS A 169 15.99 11.25 18.91
CA HIS A 169 14.81 11.86 18.30
C HIS A 169 13.62 10.96 17.93
N GLY A 170 13.48 9.78 18.57
CA GLY A 170 12.25 8.98 18.41
C GLY A 170 12.07 8.40 17.01
N GLU A 171 13.17 8.14 16.31
CA GLU A 171 13.11 7.41 15.04
C GLU A 171 12.58 5.99 15.28
N SER A 172 11.58 5.64 14.49
CA SER A 172 11.02 4.29 14.42
C SER A 172 12.11 3.30 14.02
N ILE A 173 12.18 2.15 14.70
CA ILE A 173 12.91 0.98 14.21
C ILE A 173 12.19 0.48 12.96
N ARG A 174 12.53 1.03 11.79
CA ARG A 174 12.23 0.46 10.49
C ARG A 174 13.53 0.13 9.80
#